data_AF-A0A9R0X286-F1
#
_entry.id   AF-A0A9R0X286-F1
#
_cell.length_a   1.000
_cell.length_b   1.000
_cell.length_c   1.000
_cell.angle_alpha   90.00
_cell.angle_beta   90.00
_cell.angle_gamma   90.00
#
_symmetry.space_group_name_H-M   'P 1'
#
loop_
_entity.id
_entity.type
_entity.pdbx_description
1 polymer ?
#
loop_
_entity_poly.entity_id
_entity_poly.type
_entity_poly.pdbx_seq_one_letter_code
_entity_poly.pdbx_strand_id
1 'polypeptide(L)'
;MKRPPPRDEAAAAGSSGGGFNKGKGRWGGKKRNEQRLGGSGGALSLAAFANAKSRNTGYNPALIKKQKEFYRNAKLISKYKKSKKHQNQSNYPPLPTPEEGGADASDVPKPHDKRKKRTSQSLNVEYEKKRVEDEKAKKERDAMIQAKKEEREKSEAKRKELREKMFKRTRSGQPVMKYRIEHLLETALESSNK
;
A
#
# COMPACT_ATOMS: atom_id res chain seq x y z
N MET A 1 -29.50 -42.91 -27.48
CA MET A 1 -29.05 -42.19 -28.70
C MET A 1 -27.53 -42.07 -28.64
N LYS A 2 -26.84 -42.65 -29.62
CA LYS A 2 -25.36 -42.72 -29.73
C LYS A 2 -24.83 -41.42 -30.35
N ARG A 3 -23.67 -40.95 -29.89
CA ARG A 3 -22.95 -39.76 -30.39
C ARG A 3 -22.41 -39.97 -31.81
N PRO A 4 -22.39 -38.97 -32.70
CA PRO A 4 -21.55 -38.99 -33.90
C PRO A 4 -20.09 -38.55 -33.61
N PRO A 5 -19.10 -38.99 -34.43
CA PRO A 5 -17.66 -38.96 -34.15
C PRO A 5 -16.93 -37.70 -34.68
N PRO A 6 -15.61 -37.51 -34.42
CA PRO A 6 -14.88 -36.25 -34.61
C PRO A 6 -14.30 -36.11 -36.04
N ARG A 7 -13.92 -34.88 -36.41
CA ARG A 7 -13.10 -34.60 -37.60
C ARG A 7 -11.86 -33.83 -37.17
N ASP A 8 -10.72 -34.51 -37.24
CA ASP A 8 -9.38 -33.93 -37.41
C ASP A 8 -8.97 -34.09 -38.89
N GLU A 9 -7.90 -33.37 -39.26
CA GLU A 9 -7.08 -33.41 -40.50
C GLU A 9 -6.94 -32.03 -41.19
N ALA A 10 -5.89 -31.33 -40.75
CA ALA A 10 -4.73 -30.85 -41.51
C ALA A 10 -4.84 -30.28 -42.95
N ALA A 11 -3.95 -29.30 -43.15
CA ALA A 11 -3.23 -28.93 -44.38
C ALA A 11 -3.82 -27.85 -45.32
N ALA A 12 -3.27 -26.64 -45.19
CA ALA A 12 -2.87 -25.84 -46.35
C ALA A 12 -1.53 -25.14 -46.03
N ALA A 13 -0.47 -25.67 -46.61
CA ALA A 13 0.88 -25.11 -46.57
C ALA A 13 1.05 -24.00 -47.62
N GLY A 14 1.96 -23.05 -47.34
CA GLY A 14 2.43 -22.06 -48.31
C GLY A 14 3.54 -21.21 -47.73
N SER A 15 4.79 -21.64 -47.94
CA SER A 15 6.04 -21.02 -47.51
C SER A 15 6.69 -20.24 -48.64
N SER A 16 7.18 -19.02 -48.36
CA SER A 16 8.36 -18.32 -48.95
C SER A 16 8.22 -16.83 -48.61
N GLY A 17 9.21 -16.02 -48.23
CA GLY A 17 10.65 -16.14 -48.11
C GLY A 17 11.20 -14.71 -48.02
N GLY A 18 12.25 -14.50 -47.22
CA GLY A 18 13.23 -13.41 -47.36
C GLY A 18 12.84 -11.97 -47.03
N GLY A 19 13.59 -11.33 -46.12
CA GLY A 19 13.65 -9.87 -46.06
C GLY A 19 14.09 -9.28 -44.72
N PHE A 20 15.40 -9.28 -44.47
CA PHE A 20 16.00 -8.43 -43.44
C PHE A 20 15.62 -6.96 -43.68
N ASN A 21 15.08 -6.28 -42.66
CA ASN A 21 15.44 -4.88 -42.48
C ASN A 21 15.48 -4.48 -41.00
N LYS A 22 16.71 -4.20 -40.56
CA LYS A 22 17.11 -3.82 -39.21
C LYS A 22 16.89 -2.30 -39.07
N GLY A 23 15.65 -1.89 -38.84
CA GLY A 23 15.29 -0.49 -38.56
C GLY A 23 15.49 -0.14 -37.09
N LYS A 24 16.66 0.40 -36.74
CA LYS A 24 16.92 1.03 -35.44
C LYS A 24 15.93 2.18 -35.18
N GLY A 25 15.41 2.22 -33.96
CA GLY A 25 15.10 3.49 -33.28
C GLY A 25 13.66 3.98 -33.40
N ARG A 26 12.78 3.46 -32.54
CA ARG A 26 11.76 4.32 -31.95
C ARG A 26 11.44 3.85 -30.55
N TRP A 27 11.94 4.63 -29.58
CA TRP A 27 11.53 4.57 -28.20
C TRP A 27 9.98 4.56 -28.16
N GLY A 28 9.41 3.47 -27.66
CA GLY A 28 7.98 3.34 -27.38
C GLY A 28 7.55 4.38 -26.35
N GLY A 29 7.26 5.58 -26.84
CA GLY A 29 6.75 6.70 -26.07
C GLY A 29 5.32 6.43 -25.63
N LYS A 30 5.17 5.91 -24.41
CA LYS A 30 4.00 6.04 -23.52
C LYS A 30 2.66 6.35 -24.20
N LYS A 31 1.94 5.32 -24.65
CA LYS A 31 0.47 5.32 -24.55
C LYS A 31 0.06 5.10 -23.10
N ARG A 32 0.18 6.13 -22.27
CA ARG A 32 -0.31 6.13 -20.88
C ARG A 32 -1.25 7.30 -20.67
N ASN A 33 -2.38 7.26 -21.38
CA ASN A 33 -3.60 7.95 -20.94
C ASN A 33 -4.87 7.54 -21.71
N GLU A 34 -4.80 6.67 -22.73
CA GLU A 34 -6.00 6.21 -23.47
C GLU A 34 -6.92 5.30 -22.63
N GLN A 35 -6.43 4.71 -21.53
CA GLN A 35 -7.23 3.87 -20.64
C GLN A 35 -7.96 4.63 -19.53
N ARG A 36 -7.98 5.97 -19.56
CA ARG A 36 -8.89 6.74 -18.71
C ARG A 36 -10.23 6.76 -19.44
N LEU A 37 -11.13 5.85 -19.01
CA LEU A 37 -12.54 5.73 -19.40
C LEU A 37 -12.90 6.49 -20.70
N GLY A 38 -12.64 5.85 -21.86
CA GLY A 38 -13.14 6.32 -23.15
C GLY A 38 -12.10 6.65 -24.24
N GLY A 39 -10.87 6.14 -24.20
CA GLY A 39 -9.90 6.37 -25.28
C GLY A 39 -9.92 5.30 -26.38
N SER A 40 -10.41 5.69 -27.57
CA SER A 40 -10.27 5.07 -28.89
C SER A 40 -10.67 3.59 -29.02
N GLY A 41 -11.96 3.33 -29.23
CA GLY A 41 -12.45 2.05 -29.79
C GLY A 41 -13.50 1.29 -28.99
N GLY A 42 -14.10 1.86 -27.95
CA GLY A 42 -15.19 1.19 -27.25
C GLY A 42 -15.90 2.13 -26.30
N ALA A 43 -17.13 2.51 -26.67
CA ALA A 43 -18.10 3.02 -25.71
C ALA A 43 -18.08 2.12 -24.46
N LEU A 44 -18.22 2.72 -23.28
CA LEU A 44 -18.26 2.02 -21.99
C LEU A 44 -19.29 0.89 -22.08
N SER A 45 -18.83 -0.33 -22.39
CA SER A 45 -19.75 -1.42 -22.70
C SER A 45 -20.54 -1.74 -21.44
N LEU A 46 -21.78 -2.17 -21.59
CA LEU A 46 -22.60 -2.59 -20.45
C LEU A 46 -21.86 -3.66 -19.61
N ALA A 47 -21.07 -4.51 -20.28
CA ALA A 47 -20.18 -5.46 -19.63
C ALA A 47 -19.07 -4.78 -18.80
N ALA A 48 -18.51 -3.66 -19.23
CA ALA A 48 -17.54 -2.89 -18.44
C ALA A 48 -18.18 -2.30 -17.17
N PHE A 49 -19.39 -1.77 -17.26
CA PHE A 49 -20.12 -1.26 -16.09
C PHE A 49 -20.57 -2.38 -15.14
N ALA A 50 -21.10 -3.48 -15.67
CA ALA A 50 -21.49 -4.65 -14.88
C ALA A 50 -20.27 -5.25 -14.14
N ASN A 51 -19.13 -5.32 -14.82
CA ASN A 51 -17.89 -5.83 -14.25
C ASN A 51 -17.14 -4.85 -13.35
N ALA A 52 -17.41 -3.54 -13.41
CA ALA A 52 -16.76 -2.55 -12.56
C ALA A 52 -17.13 -2.72 -11.07
N LYS A 53 -18.35 -3.22 -10.78
CA LYS A 53 -18.82 -3.48 -9.41
C LYS A 53 -18.54 -4.90 -8.92
N SER A 54 -18.37 -5.88 -9.82
CA SER A 54 -18.19 -7.29 -9.47
C SER A 54 -16.73 -7.74 -9.40
N ARG A 55 -15.80 -7.02 -10.03
CA ARG A 55 -14.37 -7.34 -9.92
C ARG A 55 -13.85 -6.91 -8.55
N ASN A 56 -13.41 -7.87 -7.76
CA ASN A 56 -12.51 -7.68 -6.62
C ASN A 56 -11.14 -7.19 -7.14
N THR A 57 -11.09 -5.94 -7.61
CA THR A 57 -9.91 -5.33 -8.28
C THR A 57 -8.65 -5.26 -7.41
N GLY A 58 -8.71 -5.71 -6.14
CA GLY A 58 -7.61 -5.64 -5.20
C GLY A 58 -7.13 -4.20 -4.98
N TYR A 59 -7.93 -3.21 -5.37
CA TYR A 59 -7.53 -1.82 -5.43
C TYR A 59 -7.42 -1.27 -4.01
N ASN A 60 -6.21 -1.36 -3.45
CA ASN A 60 -5.89 -0.79 -2.16
C ASN A 60 -5.12 0.53 -2.37
N PRO A 61 -5.76 1.69 -2.12
CA PRO A 61 -5.12 2.99 -2.34
C PRO A 61 -3.88 3.20 -1.45
N ALA A 62 -3.82 2.55 -0.28
CA ALA A 62 -2.66 2.65 0.61
C ALA A 62 -1.44 1.91 0.05
N LEU A 63 -1.62 0.73 -0.55
CA LEU A 63 -0.53 -0.01 -1.20
C LEU A 63 0.03 0.74 -2.41
N ILE A 64 -0.87 1.33 -3.23
CA ILE A 64 -0.48 2.12 -4.39
C ILE A 64 0.28 3.39 -3.98
N LYS A 65 -0.14 4.07 -2.90
CA LYS A 65 0.59 5.21 -2.33
C LYS A 65 1.99 4.80 -1.87
N LYS A 66 2.11 3.73 -1.08
CA LYS A 66 3.41 3.20 -0.61
C LYS A 66 4.36 2.87 -1.77
N GLN A 67 3.86 2.21 -2.82
CA GLN A 67 4.68 1.87 -3.98
C GLN A 67 5.17 3.11 -4.73
N LYS A 68 4.33 4.14 -4.88
CA LYS A 68 4.71 5.41 -5.49
C LYS A 68 5.79 6.13 -4.68
N GLU A 69 5.63 6.18 -3.37
CA GLU A 69 6.60 6.79 -2.45
C GLU A 69 7.94 6.05 -2.48
N PHE A 70 7.93 4.72 -2.42
CA PHE A 70 9.14 3.91 -2.54
C PHE A 70 9.91 4.22 -3.82
N TYR A 71 9.21 4.29 -4.95
CA TYR A 71 9.83 4.62 -6.24
C TYR A 71 10.38 6.06 -6.28
N ARG A 72 9.67 7.03 -5.69
CA ARG A 72 10.16 8.41 -5.57
C ARG A 72 11.42 8.48 -4.73
N ASN A 73 11.43 7.80 -3.58
CA ASN A 73 12.56 7.76 -2.67
C ASN A 73 13.78 7.05 -3.30
N ALA A 74 13.58 5.91 -3.97
CA ALA A 74 14.64 5.22 -4.69
C ALA A 74 15.28 6.12 -5.77
N LYS A 75 14.48 6.92 -6.47
CA LYS A 75 15.00 7.93 -7.42
C LYS A 75 15.83 9.00 -6.73
N LEU A 76 15.35 9.57 -5.62
CA LEU A 76 16.08 10.59 -4.89
C LEU A 76 17.41 10.05 -4.34
N ILE A 77 17.41 8.85 -3.78
CA ILE A 77 18.62 8.17 -3.30
C ILE A 77 19.59 7.92 -4.45
N SER A 78 19.11 7.42 -5.59
CA SER A 78 19.97 7.20 -6.77
C SER A 78 20.59 8.51 -7.27
N LYS A 79 19.82 9.59 -7.35
CA LYS A 79 20.32 10.93 -7.71
C LYS A 79 21.39 11.41 -6.73
N TYR A 80 21.12 11.32 -5.42
CA TYR A 80 22.07 11.72 -4.38
C TYR A 80 23.35 10.89 -4.42
N LYS A 81 23.25 9.57 -4.58
CA LYS A 81 24.43 8.70 -4.72
C LYS A 81 25.26 9.07 -5.94
N LYS A 82 24.63 9.43 -7.06
CA LYS A 82 25.32 9.92 -8.27
C LYS A 82 26.02 11.25 -8.01
N SER A 83 25.33 12.26 -7.45
CA SER A 83 25.95 13.55 -7.15
C SER A 83 27.11 13.42 -6.16
N LYS A 84 26.95 12.59 -5.11
CA LYS A 84 28.01 12.28 -4.15
C LYS A 84 29.21 11.61 -4.84
N LYS A 85 29.01 10.70 -5.78
CA LYS A 85 30.12 10.11 -6.56
C LYS A 85 30.87 11.17 -7.37
N HIS A 86 30.15 12.06 -8.06
CA HIS A 86 30.78 13.15 -8.82
C HIS A 86 31.52 14.15 -7.92
N GLN A 87 31.00 14.46 -6.74
CA GLN A 87 31.69 15.31 -5.76
C GLN A 87 32.97 14.64 -5.22
N ASN A 88 32.94 13.33 -4.98
CA ASN A 88 34.15 12.60 -4.58
C ASN A 88 35.16 12.48 -5.71
N GLN A 89 34.72 12.39 -6.97
CA GLN A 89 35.62 12.39 -8.14
C GLN A 89 36.18 13.79 -8.45
N SER A 90 35.43 14.85 -8.18
CA SER A 90 35.87 16.25 -8.35
C SER A 90 36.86 16.71 -7.26
N ASN A 91 37.00 15.96 -6.16
CA ASN A 91 37.94 16.26 -5.08
C ASN A 91 39.29 15.53 -5.22
N TYR A 92 39.50 14.78 -6.31
CA TYR A 92 40.82 14.27 -6.66
C TYR A 92 41.30 14.99 -7.92
N PRO A 93 42.52 15.56 -7.93
CA PRO A 93 43.10 16.08 -9.17
C PRO A 93 43.26 14.91 -10.17
N PRO A 94 43.26 15.18 -11.49
CA PRO A 94 43.50 14.13 -12.47
C PRO A 94 44.90 13.55 -12.20
N LEU A 95 44.97 12.25 -11.89
CA LEU A 95 46.26 11.56 -11.84
C LEU A 95 46.85 11.52 -13.25
N PRO A 96 48.13 11.90 -13.43
CA PRO A 96 48.83 11.62 -14.66
C PRO A 96 49.14 10.12 -14.76
N THR A 97 49.24 9.66 -16.00
CA THR A 97 49.59 8.31 -16.45
C THR A 97 50.80 7.70 -15.74
N PRO A 98 50.85 6.37 -15.53
CA PRO A 98 51.95 5.74 -14.81
C PRO A 98 53.18 5.61 -15.73
N GLU A 99 54.24 6.32 -15.37
CA GLU A 99 55.61 6.03 -15.76
C GLU A 99 56.33 5.39 -14.56
N GLU A 100 57.26 4.51 -14.90
CA GLU A 100 57.98 3.53 -14.10
C GLU A 100 58.90 4.15 -13.01
N GLY A 101 59.11 3.45 -11.88
CA GLY A 101 60.34 3.61 -11.08
C GLY A 101 60.20 3.75 -9.55
N GLY A 102 60.58 2.69 -8.83
CA GLY A 102 61.62 2.74 -7.76
C GLY A 102 61.34 3.33 -6.37
N ALA A 103 61.23 2.43 -5.38
CA ALA A 103 61.92 2.43 -4.07
C ALA A 103 61.60 3.45 -2.93
N ASP A 104 61.06 2.86 -1.84
CA ASP A 104 61.50 2.93 -0.43
C ASP A 104 60.91 3.93 0.60
N ALA A 105 60.68 3.35 1.80
CA ALA A 105 60.61 3.90 3.16
C ALA A 105 59.59 4.99 3.55
N SER A 106 58.58 4.60 4.34
CA SER A 106 58.41 5.09 5.73
C SER A 106 57.14 4.52 6.39
N ASP A 107 57.36 3.63 7.36
CA ASP A 107 56.36 3.16 8.31
C ASP A 107 56.19 4.24 9.41
N VAL A 108 55.03 4.89 9.46
CA VAL A 108 54.70 5.91 10.46
C VAL A 108 53.45 5.48 11.23
N PRO A 109 53.52 5.19 12.55
CA PRO A 109 52.34 4.83 13.32
C PRO A 109 51.54 6.08 13.69
N LYS A 110 50.26 6.10 13.31
CA LYS A 110 49.31 7.17 13.66
C LYS A 110 48.90 7.09 15.15
N PRO A 111 48.89 8.20 15.91
CA PRO A 111 48.38 8.19 17.28
C PRO A 111 46.85 8.03 17.29
N HIS A 112 46.38 7.00 17.97
CA HIS A 112 44.95 6.74 18.15
C HIS A 112 44.36 7.69 19.21
N ASP A 113 43.71 8.77 18.78
CA ASP A 113 42.96 9.68 19.66
C ASP A 113 41.79 8.97 20.36
N LYS A 114 41.94 8.66 21.66
CA LYS A 114 40.90 8.01 22.50
C LYS A 114 39.87 8.99 23.07
N ARG A 115 39.50 10.08 22.37
CA ARG A 115 38.62 11.15 22.92
C ARG A 115 37.15 11.12 22.49
N LYS A 116 36.52 9.94 22.28
CA LYS A 116 35.12 9.86 21.78
C LYS A 116 34.11 9.08 22.64
N LYS A 117 34.29 8.99 23.96
CA LYS A 117 33.34 8.24 24.82
C LYS A 117 32.24 9.07 25.50
N ARG A 118 32.30 10.41 25.48
CA ARG A 118 31.30 11.27 26.15
C ARG A 118 30.12 11.65 25.25
N THR A 119 30.31 11.70 23.94
CA THR A 119 29.26 12.08 22.96
C THR A 119 28.22 10.98 22.71
N SER A 120 28.57 9.70 22.92
CA SER A 120 27.64 8.57 22.76
C SER A 120 26.61 8.46 23.89
N GLN A 121 26.92 8.98 25.09
CA GLN A 121 25.97 8.98 26.20
C GLN A 121 24.81 9.97 25.97
N SER A 122 25.06 11.13 25.34
CA SER A 122 24.02 12.12 25.02
C SER A 122 22.98 11.57 24.03
N LEU A 123 23.43 10.84 23.01
CA LEU A 123 22.55 10.29 21.98
C LEU A 123 21.62 9.18 22.50
N ASN A 124 22.09 8.37 23.46
CA ASN A 124 21.26 7.35 24.10
C ASN A 124 20.15 7.98 24.95
N VAL A 125 20.46 9.06 25.67
CA VAL A 125 19.47 9.78 26.51
C VAL A 125 18.35 10.40 25.66
N GLU A 126 18.68 10.95 24.49
CA GLU A 126 17.66 11.46 23.55
C GLU A 126 16.79 10.35 22.96
N TYR A 127 17.39 9.20 22.66
CA TYR A 127 16.67 8.04 22.14
C TYR A 127 15.68 7.47 23.16
N GLU A 128 16.08 7.36 24.43
CA GLU A 128 15.22 6.89 25.52
C GLU A 128 14.06 7.85 25.77
N LYS A 129 14.30 9.17 25.76
CA LYS A 129 13.24 10.17 25.88
C LYS A 129 12.20 10.04 24.77
N LYS A 130 12.64 9.89 23.51
CA LYS A 130 11.75 9.70 22.36
C LYS A 130 10.92 8.41 22.46
N ARG A 131 11.51 7.32 22.95
CA ARG A 131 10.80 6.06 23.20
C ARG A 131 9.69 6.22 24.24
N VAL A 132 9.96 6.91 25.33
CA VAL A 132 8.99 7.16 26.40
C VAL A 132 7.82 8.01 25.89
N GLU A 133 8.10 9.05 25.10
CA GLU A 133 7.06 9.90 24.50
C GLU A 133 6.20 9.13 23.49
N ASP A 134 6.82 8.33 22.62
CA ASP A 134 6.10 7.49 21.66
C ASP A 134 5.23 6.42 22.36
N GLU A 135 5.69 5.87 23.48
CA GLU A 135 4.91 4.93 24.29
C GLU A 135 3.73 5.59 25.00
N LYS A 136 3.91 6.82 25.52
CA LYS A 136 2.81 7.61 26.09
C LYS A 136 1.76 7.95 25.02
N ALA A 137 2.19 8.40 23.85
CA ALA A 137 1.31 8.71 22.73
C ALA A 137 0.56 7.48 22.19
N LYS A 138 1.13 6.27 22.30
CA LYS A 138 0.43 5.02 21.99
C LYS A 138 -0.64 4.72 23.03
N LYS A 139 -0.30 4.79 24.32
CA LYS A 139 -1.23 4.55 25.42
C LYS A 139 -2.44 5.50 25.37
N GLU A 140 -2.22 6.78 25.08
CA GLU A 140 -3.31 7.76 24.92
C GLU A 140 -4.23 7.42 23.73
N ARG A 141 -3.66 7.02 22.58
CA ARG A 141 -4.45 6.58 21.43
C ARG A 141 -5.24 5.31 21.73
N ASP A 142 -4.61 4.34 22.37
CA ASP A 142 -5.25 3.08 22.72
C ASP A 142 -6.39 3.29 23.73
N ALA A 143 -6.21 4.20 24.70
CA ALA A 143 -7.28 4.59 25.63
C ALA A 143 -8.47 5.25 24.90
N MET A 144 -8.23 6.15 23.95
CA MET A 144 -9.29 6.74 23.13
C MET A 144 -10.03 5.69 22.29
N ILE A 145 -9.30 4.71 21.74
CA ILE A 145 -9.90 3.63 20.96
C ILE A 145 -10.74 2.72 21.86
N GLN A 146 -10.26 2.39 23.06
CA GLN A 146 -11.00 1.59 24.04
C GLN A 146 -12.29 2.29 24.48
N ALA A 147 -12.22 3.58 24.84
CA ALA A 147 -13.41 4.35 25.22
C ALA A 147 -14.48 4.35 24.11
N LYS A 148 -14.06 4.56 22.86
CA LYS A 148 -14.95 4.50 21.69
C LYS A 148 -15.50 3.10 21.43
N LYS A 149 -14.73 2.06 21.72
CA LYS A 149 -15.16 0.67 21.58
C LYS A 149 -16.21 0.32 22.64
N GLU A 150 -16.00 0.73 23.89
CA GLU A 150 -16.95 0.54 24.98
C GLU A 150 -18.28 1.27 24.73
N GLU A 151 -18.23 2.50 24.21
CA GLU A 151 -19.44 3.24 23.83
C GLU A 151 -20.25 2.47 22.76
N ARG A 152 -19.57 1.98 21.73
CA ARG A 152 -20.20 1.15 20.69
C ARG A 152 -20.79 -0.13 21.27
N GLU A 153 -20.03 -0.83 22.09
CA GLU A 153 -20.48 -2.08 22.73
C GLU A 153 -21.71 -1.86 23.62
N LYS A 154 -21.76 -0.77 24.38
CA LYS A 154 -22.96 -0.39 25.16
C LYS A 154 -24.17 -0.14 24.27
N SER A 155 -23.99 0.59 23.15
CA SER A 155 -25.09 0.83 22.20
C SER A 155 -25.55 -0.46 21.51
N GLU A 156 -24.63 -1.36 21.18
CA GLU A 156 -24.92 -2.65 20.57
C GLU A 156 -25.58 -3.61 21.55
N ALA A 157 -25.17 -3.62 22.82
CA ALA A 157 -25.78 -4.40 23.89
C ALA A 157 -27.25 -3.99 24.07
N LYS A 158 -27.52 -2.69 24.21
CA LYS A 158 -28.90 -2.16 24.25
C LYS A 158 -29.72 -2.60 23.04
N ARG A 159 -29.15 -2.50 21.82
CA ARG A 159 -29.82 -2.93 20.59
C ARG A 159 -30.11 -4.44 20.59
N LYS A 160 -29.17 -5.28 21.06
CA LYS A 160 -29.34 -6.73 21.14
C LYS A 160 -30.41 -7.11 22.15
N GLU A 161 -30.40 -6.49 23.34
CA GLU A 161 -31.41 -6.73 24.38
C GLU A 161 -32.82 -6.35 23.91
N LEU A 162 -32.97 -5.17 23.31
CA LEU A 162 -34.24 -4.76 22.70
C LEU A 162 -34.68 -5.75 21.62
N ARG A 163 -33.75 -6.14 20.74
CA ARG A 163 -34.00 -7.11 19.68
C ARG A 163 -34.47 -8.45 20.24
N GLU A 164 -33.80 -8.96 21.28
CA GLU A 164 -34.17 -10.21 21.93
C GLU A 164 -35.57 -10.14 22.55
N LYS A 165 -35.90 -9.05 23.25
CA LYS A 165 -37.26 -8.79 23.76
C LYS A 165 -38.30 -8.78 22.63
N MET A 166 -38.01 -8.12 21.50
CA MET A 166 -38.92 -8.03 20.35
C MET A 166 -39.15 -9.37 19.64
N PHE A 167 -38.16 -10.29 19.69
CA PHE A 167 -38.26 -11.61 19.06
C PHE A 167 -38.90 -12.68 19.95
N LYS A 168 -39.25 -12.36 21.20
CA LYS A 168 -40.04 -13.27 22.04
C LYS A 168 -41.38 -13.57 21.39
N ARG A 169 -41.74 -14.86 21.35
CA ARG A 169 -42.98 -15.36 20.75
C ARG A 169 -43.84 -16.08 21.79
N THR A 170 -45.15 -16.05 21.58
CA THR A 170 -46.15 -16.81 22.33
C THR A 170 -46.12 -18.28 21.89
N ARG A 171 -46.92 -19.12 22.55
CA ARG A 171 -47.02 -20.56 22.23
C ARG A 171 -47.43 -20.82 20.77
N SER A 172 -48.23 -19.93 20.17
CA SER A 172 -48.68 -19.99 18.78
C SER A 172 -47.68 -19.39 17.78
N GLY A 173 -46.51 -18.92 18.23
CA GLY A 173 -45.49 -18.30 17.38
C GLY A 173 -45.73 -16.82 17.07
N GLN A 174 -46.84 -16.25 17.55
CA GLN A 174 -47.08 -14.82 17.45
C GLN A 174 -46.11 -14.06 18.35
N PRO A 175 -45.68 -12.86 17.96
CA PRO A 175 -44.81 -12.04 18.78
C PRO A 175 -45.51 -11.57 20.06
N VAL A 176 -44.77 -11.54 21.18
CA VAL A 176 -45.32 -11.12 22.47
C VAL A 176 -45.62 -9.61 22.44
N MET A 177 -46.90 -9.26 22.48
CA MET A 177 -47.35 -7.86 22.31
C MET A 177 -46.88 -6.93 23.43
N LYS A 178 -46.71 -7.43 24.66
CA LYS A 178 -46.19 -6.64 25.79
C LYS A 178 -44.93 -5.86 25.41
N TYR A 179 -43.90 -6.57 24.94
CA TYR A 179 -42.62 -5.93 24.61
C TYR A 179 -42.74 -5.00 23.41
N ARG A 180 -43.57 -5.34 22.42
CA ARG A 180 -43.77 -4.48 21.23
C ARG A 180 -44.41 -3.15 21.58
N ILE A 181 -45.43 -3.18 22.44
CA ILE A 181 -46.12 -1.98 22.91
C ILE A 181 -45.15 -1.12 23.72
N GLU A 182 -44.37 -1.72 24.64
CA GLU A 182 -43.32 -1.00 25.38
C GLU A 182 -42.36 -0.26 24.44
N HIS A 183 -41.86 -0.91 23.38
CA HIS A 183 -40.95 -0.27 22.42
C HIS A 183 -41.59 0.88 21.64
N LEU A 184 -42.86 0.73 21.21
CA LEU A 184 -43.58 1.80 20.51
C LEU A 184 -43.77 3.03 21.42
N LEU A 185 -44.11 2.79 22.70
CA LEU A 185 -44.26 3.86 23.69
C LEU A 185 -42.91 4.55 23.98
N GLU A 186 -41.84 3.80 24.19
CA GLU A 186 -40.50 4.34 24.41
C GLU A 186 -40.05 5.19 23.21
N THR A 187 -40.25 4.70 21.99
CA THR A 187 -39.91 5.44 20.76
C THR A 187 -40.74 6.72 20.61
N ALA A 188 -42.04 6.66 20.95
CA ALA A 188 -42.91 7.83 20.92
C ALA A 188 -42.47 8.89 21.94
N LEU A 189 -42.14 8.50 23.17
CA LEU A 189 -41.65 9.38 24.22
C LEU A 189 -40.27 9.97 23.89
N GLU A 190 -39.35 9.18 23.34
CA GLU A 190 -38.06 9.67 22.87
C GLU A 190 -38.22 10.66 21.71
N SER A 191 -39.20 10.45 20.83
CA SER A 191 -39.48 11.34 19.71
C SER A 191 -40.11 12.67 20.15
N SER A 192 -40.87 12.69 21.25
CA SER A 192 -41.45 13.92 21.79
C SER A 192 -40.47 14.76 22.61
N ASN A 193 -39.40 14.14 23.12
CA ASN A 193 -38.39 14.80 23.96
C ASN A 193 -37.17 15.32 23.16
N LYS A 194 -37.16 15.14 21.83
CA LYS A 194 -36.14 15.66 20.90
C LYS A 194 -36.67 16.86 20.14
#